data_AF-A0A6L9MKL9-F1
#
_entry.id   AF-A0A6L9MKL9-F1
#
_cell.length_a   1.000
_cell.length_b   1.000
_cell.length_c   1.000
_cell.angle_alpha   90.00
_cell.angle_beta   90.00
_cell.angle_gamma   90.00
#
_symmetry.space_group_name_H-M   'P 1'
#
loop_
_entity.id
_entity.type
_entity.pdbx_description
1 polymer ?
#
loop_
_entity_poly.entity_id
_entity_poly.type
_entity_poly.pdbx_seq_one_letter_code
_entity_poly.pdbx_strand_id
1 'polypeptide(L)'
;MTRIFPAAALFGSALLFALPAFGQSPEAPAPNEPAASPAAPAVPETQAAAPSEMTTGSAVTAAIDALSPLVEDVQIVGPWSEGTRQGVWRTVMVQSPADETGYHFFVQQLEGSGTDHIVRASTEITEINQVDGAIVGYRADEPSPGAPSGLTLFFDILPADGEIAETYELHFAPDAPYMFGPASN
;
A
#
# COMPACT_ATOMS: atom_id res chain seq x y z
N MET A 1 33.14 34.16 8.22
CA MET A 1 33.81 32.89 8.57
C MET A 1 33.65 31.95 7.39
N THR A 2 34.71 31.78 6.62
CA THR A 2 34.73 31.08 5.32
C THR A 2 35.06 29.61 5.55
N ARG A 3 34.25 28.67 5.04
CA ARG A 3 34.59 27.24 5.02
C ARG A 3 34.68 26.77 3.57
N ILE A 4 35.89 26.35 3.22
CA ILE A 4 36.31 25.73 1.96
C ILE A 4 36.25 24.22 2.17
N PHE A 5 35.60 23.49 1.26
CA PHE A 5 35.69 22.02 1.17
C PHE A 5 36.42 21.65 -0.13
N PRO A 6 37.43 20.76 -0.10
CA PRO A 6 38.09 20.28 -1.30
C PRO A 6 37.39 19.05 -1.90
N ALA A 7 37.68 18.87 -3.19
CA ALA A 7 37.15 17.86 -4.12
C ALA A 7 38.03 16.60 -4.24
N ALA A 8 37.55 15.68 -5.09
CA ALA A 8 38.23 14.54 -5.76
C ALA A 8 38.30 13.23 -4.93
N ALA A 9 38.30 12.01 -5.49
CA ALA A 9 38.51 11.46 -6.83
C ALA A 9 37.91 10.00 -6.85
N LEU A 10 37.25 9.52 -7.92
CA LEU A 10 37.71 8.59 -8.98
C LEU A 10 38.14 7.16 -8.60
N PHE A 11 37.89 6.23 -9.55
CA PHE A 11 38.28 4.81 -9.71
C PHE A 11 37.34 3.78 -9.04
N GLY A 12 36.93 2.67 -9.68
CA GLY A 12 37.28 2.09 -10.98
C GLY A 12 36.87 0.61 -11.02
N SER A 13 37.00 0.02 -12.21
CA SER A 13 37.14 -1.42 -12.52
C SER A 13 35.87 -2.26 -12.76
N ALA A 14 35.66 -2.52 -14.05
CA ALA A 14 34.91 -3.63 -14.62
C ALA A 14 35.64 -4.98 -14.40
N LEU A 15 34.88 -6.09 -14.42
CA LEU A 15 35.39 -7.40 -14.85
C LEU A 15 34.24 -8.30 -15.34
N LEU A 16 34.31 -8.59 -16.64
CA LEU A 16 33.57 -9.59 -17.39
C LEU A 16 34.02 -11.01 -16.99
N PHE A 17 33.10 -11.97 -16.91
CA PHE A 17 33.43 -13.39 -17.05
C PHE A 17 32.50 -14.07 -18.04
N ALA A 18 33.13 -14.72 -19.02
CA ALA A 18 32.51 -15.48 -20.10
C ALA A 18 32.51 -17.00 -19.78
N LEU A 19 31.49 -17.68 -20.33
CA LEU A 19 31.27 -19.14 -20.52
C LEU A 19 32.46 -19.83 -21.24
N PRO A 20 32.59 -21.18 -21.40
CA PRO A 20 31.52 -22.19 -21.66
C PRO A 20 31.80 -23.64 -21.17
N ALA A 21 30.90 -24.59 -21.47
CA ALA A 21 31.28 -25.92 -22.02
C ALA A 21 30.06 -26.79 -22.39
N PHE A 22 29.90 -27.01 -23.70
CA PHE A 22 29.08 -28.06 -24.31
C PHE A 22 29.75 -29.43 -24.11
N GLY A 23 28.95 -30.46 -23.79
CA GLY A 23 29.34 -31.86 -23.89
C GLY A 23 28.27 -32.66 -24.62
N GLN A 24 28.52 -32.99 -25.89
CA GLN A 24 27.74 -33.94 -26.70
C GLN A 24 28.60 -35.17 -27.05
N SER A 25 27.90 -36.30 -27.26
CA SER A 25 28.22 -37.47 -28.13
C SER A 25 28.56 -38.79 -27.40
N PRO A 26 28.38 -39.98 -28.01
CA PRO A 26 27.39 -40.44 -29.02
C PRO A 26 26.82 -41.89 -28.82
N GLU A 27 25.65 -42.14 -29.44
CA GLU A 27 25.15 -43.29 -30.27
C GLU A 27 25.43 -44.81 -29.99
N ALA A 28 24.32 -45.57 -29.75
CA ALA A 28 23.80 -46.89 -30.27
C ALA A 28 24.70 -48.17 -30.42
N PRO A 29 24.18 -49.44 -30.55
CA PRO A 29 22.80 -49.91 -30.85
C PRO A 29 22.23 -51.12 -30.03
N ALA A 30 20.97 -51.49 -30.34
CA ALA A 30 20.12 -52.59 -29.83
C ALA A 30 20.60 -54.01 -30.29
N PRO A 31 19.98 -55.19 -30.01
CA PRO A 31 18.54 -55.47 -29.75
C PRO A 31 18.21 -56.57 -28.70
N ASN A 32 16.95 -56.66 -28.26
CA ASN A 32 16.20 -57.92 -28.03
C ASN A 32 14.79 -57.61 -27.49
N GLU A 33 13.80 -57.74 -28.36
CA GLU A 33 12.43 -58.14 -27.99
C GLU A 33 12.45 -59.67 -27.72
N PRO A 34 11.66 -60.20 -26.76
CA PRO A 34 10.26 -60.44 -27.08
C PRO A 34 9.24 -60.35 -25.93
N ALA A 35 7.99 -60.30 -26.38
CA ALA A 35 6.78 -60.80 -25.75
C ALA A 35 6.03 -59.85 -24.78
N ALA A 36 4.97 -59.31 -25.36
CA ALA A 36 3.82 -58.68 -24.71
C ALA A 36 3.35 -59.41 -23.44
N SER A 37 3.15 -58.63 -22.38
CA SER A 37 2.27 -58.99 -21.27
C SER A 37 1.10 -58.00 -21.23
N PRO A 38 -0.17 -58.45 -21.12
CA PRO A 38 -1.33 -57.58 -21.16
C PRO A 38 -1.40 -56.63 -19.97
N ALA A 39 -1.82 -55.40 -20.26
CA ALA A 39 -1.94 -54.26 -19.36
C ALA A 39 -2.66 -54.58 -18.03
N ALA A 40 -1.99 -54.25 -16.92
CA ALA A 40 -2.68 -53.89 -15.69
C ALA A 40 -3.15 -52.42 -15.82
N PRO A 41 -4.39 -52.07 -15.43
CA PRO A 41 -4.84 -50.69 -15.48
C PRO A 41 -3.98 -49.83 -14.57
N ALA A 42 -3.25 -48.89 -15.17
CA ALA A 42 -2.60 -47.81 -14.44
C ALA A 42 -3.69 -47.01 -13.71
N VAL A 43 -3.63 -47.05 -12.39
CA VAL A 43 -4.36 -46.11 -11.54
C VAL A 43 -3.89 -44.72 -11.96
N PRO A 44 -4.76 -43.77 -12.34
CA PRO A 44 -4.30 -42.42 -12.58
C PRO A 44 -3.77 -41.89 -11.25
N GLU A 45 -2.45 -41.74 -11.14
CA GLU A 45 -1.85 -40.88 -10.15
C GLU A 45 -2.49 -39.52 -10.36
N THR A 46 -3.41 -39.17 -9.46
CA THR A 46 -3.91 -37.82 -9.33
C THR A 46 -2.70 -37.01 -8.94
N GLN A 47 -2.06 -36.42 -9.95
CA GLN A 47 -1.05 -35.40 -9.77
C GLN A 47 -1.79 -34.27 -9.07
N ALA A 48 -1.68 -34.24 -7.75
CA ALA A 48 -2.15 -33.15 -6.94
C ALA A 48 -1.46 -31.91 -7.51
N ALA A 49 -2.25 -31.05 -8.14
CA ALA A 49 -1.79 -29.76 -8.59
C ALA A 49 -1.17 -29.08 -7.37
N ALA A 50 0.16 -28.92 -7.38
CA ALA A 50 0.82 -28.09 -6.41
C ALA A 50 0.11 -26.73 -6.42
N PRO A 51 -0.21 -26.12 -5.25
CA PRO A 51 -0.78 -24.80 -5.21
C PRO A 51 0.15 -23.91 -6.04
N SER A 52 -0.38 -23.34 -7.12
CA SER A 52 0.38 -22.36 -7.89
C SER A 52 0.68 -21.22 -6.93
N GLU A 53 1.96 -21.12 -6.51
CA GLU A 53 2.43 -20.00 -5.73
C GLU A 53 2.10 -18.74 -6.52
N MET A 54 1.11 -18.00 -6.04
CA MET A 54 0.72 -16.74 -6.62
C MET A 54 1.94 -15.83 -6.47
N THR A 55 2.63 -15.57 -7.58
CA THR A 55 3.80 -14.70 -7.57
C THR A 55 3.39 -13.35 -6.99
N THR A 56 4.25 -12.69 -6.21
CA THR A 56 3.91 -11.43 -5.52
C THR A 56 3.31 -10.39 -6.47
N GLY A 57 3.75 -10.35 -7.73
CA GLY A 57 3.17 -9.49 -8.75
C GLY A 57 1.70 -9.81 -9.09
N SER A 58 1.33 -11.10 -9.13
CA SER A 58 -0.05 -11.53 -9.35
C SER A 58 -0.98 -11.14 -8.19
N ALA A 59 -0.49 -11.16 -6.95
CA ALA A 59 -1.28 -10.77 -5.79
C ALA A 59 -1.51 -9.25 -5.72
N VAL A 60 -0.51 -8.44 -6.09
CA VAL A 60 -0.65 -6.98 -6.15
C VAL A 60 -1.65 -6.57 -7.22
N THR A 61 -1.56 -7.11 -8.44
CA THR A 61 -2.52 -6.81 -9.50
C THR A 61 -3.95 -7.18 -9.08
N ALA A 62 -4.15 -8.36 -8.50
CA ALA A 62 -5.47 -8.77 -8.00
C ALA A 62 -6.01 -7.83 -6.91
N ALA A 63 -5.15 -7.30 -6.03
CA ALA A 63 -5.55 -6.32 -5.03
C ALA A 63 -5.97 -4.98 -5.63
N ILE A 64 -5.27 -4.52 -6.68
CA ILE A 64 -5.64 -3.30 -7.41
C ILE A 64 -6.96 -3.50 -8.17
N ASP A 65 -7.15 -4.64 -8.84
CA ASP A 65 -8.38 -4.96 -9.57
C ASP A 65 -9.59 -5.10 -8.63
N ALA A 66 -9.35 -5.46 -7.36
CA ALA A 66 -10.38 -5.57 -6.34
C ALA A 66 -10.71 -4.23 -5.65
N LEU A 67 -9.94 -3.16 -5.89
CA LEU A 67 -10.20 -1.85 -5.31
C LEU A 67 -11.48 -1.28 -5.91
N SER A 68 -12.42 -0.87 -5.05
CA SER A 68 -13.66 -0.24 -5.51
C SER A 68 -13.34 1.03 -6.32
N PRO A 69 -13.98 1.26 -7.47
CA PRO A 69 -13.79 2.48 -8.26
C PRO A 69 -14.31 3.74 -7.55
N LEU A 70 -15.09 3.57 -6.46
CA LEU A 70 -15.54 4.68 -5.62
C LEU A 70 -14.44 5.18 -4.67
N VAL A 71 -13.36 4.42 -4.48
CA VAL A 71 -12.22 4.88 -3.68
C VAL A 71 -11.42 5.86 -4.51
N GLU A 72 -11.42 7.12 -4.12
CA GLU A 72 -10.69 8.16 -4.84
C GLU A 72 -9.24 8.30 -4.36
N ASP A 73 -9.02 8.11 -3.07
CA ASP A 73 -7.69 8.29 -2.49
C ASP A 73 -7.49 7.43 -1.23
N VAL A 74 -6.27 6.92 -1.07
CA VAL A 74 -5.82 6.14 0.08
C VAL A 74 -4.39 6.53 0.43
N GLN A 75 -4.16 7.04 1.64
CA GLN A 75 -2.82 7.50 2.06
C GLN A 75 -2.44 6.95 3.42
N ILE A 76 -1.16 6.62 3.59
CA ILE A 76 -0.57 6.37 4.91
C ILE A 76 -0.03 7.70 5.43
N VAL A 77 -0.56 8.18 6.54
CA VAL A 77 -0.39 9.56 7.00
C VAL A 77 0.50 9.71 8.24
N GLY A 78 0.95 8.61 8.83
CA GLY A 78 1.92 8.64 9.92
C GLY A 78 1.87 7.41 10.82
N PRO A 79 2.87 7.21 11.68
CA PRO A 79 2.85 6.15 12.69
C PRO A 79 1.92 6.49 13.86
N TRP A 80 1.48 5.46 14.58
CA TRP A 80 0.87 5.63 15.91
C TRP A 80 1.32 4.53 16.86
N SER A 81 1.21 4.81 18.15
CA SER A 81 1.46 3.85 19.23
C SER A 81 0.50 4.09 20.39
N GLU A 82 0.05 3.00 21.03
CA GLU A 82 -0.81 3.02 22.21
C GLU A 82 -0.39 1.86 23.13
N GLY A 83 0.37 2.17 24.19
CA GLY A 83 0.93 1.15 25.08
C GLY A 83 1.89 0.22 24.33
N THR A 84 1.54 -1.06 24.23
CA THR A 84 2.33 -2.08 23.47
C THR A 84 1.90 -2.22 22.02
N ARG A 85 0.86 -1.50 21.59
CA ARG A 85 0.35 -1.52 20.22
C ARG A 85 1.00 -0.43 19.40
N GLN A 86 1.19 -0.72 18.13
CA GLN A 86 1.75 0.21 17.17
C GLN A 86 1.23 -0.08 15.77
N GLY A 87 1.35 0.91 14.91
CA GLY A 87 1.13 0.75 13.49
C GLY A 87 1.09 2.08 12.78
N VAL A 88 0.20 2.21 11.80
CA VAL A 88 0.10 3.41 10.96
C VAL A 88 -1.33 3.91 10.84
N TRP A 89 -1.47 5.22 10.71
CA TRP A 89 -2.70 5.88 10.33
C TRP A 89 -2.88 5.79 8.82
N ARG A 90 -4.07 5.42 8.38
CA ARG A 90 -4.47 5.43 6.97
C ARG A 90 -5.71 6.30 6.78
N THR A 91 -5.70 7.16 5.78
CA THR A 91 -6.89 7.86 5.30
C THR A 91 -7.48 7.13 4.10
N VAL A 92 -8.79 7.16 3.98
CA VAL A 92 -9.52 6.62 2.83
C VAL A 92 -10.62 7.60 2.46
N MET A 93 -10.59 8.09 1.23
CA MET A 93 -11.65 8.94 0.66
C MET A 93 -12.45 8.13 -0.35
N VAL A 94 -13.77 8.11 -0.15
CA VAL A 94 -14.71 7.34 -0.98
C VAL A 94 -15.80 8.27 -1.48
N GLN A 95 -16.01 8.32 -2.79
CA GLN A 95 -17.13 9.03 -3.38
C GLN A 95 -18.45 8.33 -3.01
N SER A 96 -19.46 9.10 -2.62
CA SER A 96 -20.77 8.56 -2.32
C SER A 96 -21.43 7.99 -3.58
N PRO A 97 -21.97 6.76 -3.55
CA PRO A 97 -22.67 6.19 -4.69
C PRO A 97 -24.03 6.87 -4.95
N ALA A 98 -24.56 7.61 -3.96
CA ALA A 98 -25.85 8.28 -4.04
C ALA A 98 -25.74 9.77 -4.41
N ASP A 99 -24.54 10.34 -4.31
CA ASP A 99 -24.25 11.75 -4.52
C ASP A 99 -22.84 11.92 -5.10
N GLU A 100 -22.75 12.33 -6.36
CA GLU A 100 -21.47 12.51 -7.06
C GLU A 100 -20.60 13.62 -6.47
N THR A 101 -21.18 14.49 -5.65
CA THR A 101 -20.49 15.59 -4.97
C THR A 101 -20.15 15.27 -3.51
N GLY A 102 -20.73 14.20 -2.96
CA GLY A 102 -20.55 13.79 -1.57
C GLY A 102 -19.35 12.86 -1.38
N TYR A 103 -18.58 13.10 -0.31
CA TYR A 103 -17.40 12.32 0.03
C TYR A 103 -17.47 11.74 1.43
N HIS A 104 -17.20 10.44 1.55
CA HIS A 104 -16.99 9.78 2.83
C HIS A 104 -15.50 9.72 3.11
N PHE A 105 -15.08 10.37 4.19
CA PHE A 105 -13.68 10.37 4.62
C PHE A 105 -13.51 9.52 5.88
N PHE A 106 -12.61 8.56 5.82
CA PHE A 106 -12.31 7.67 6.94
C PHE A 106 -10.86 7.83 7.39
N VAL A 107 -10.67 7.83 8.70
CA VAL A 107 -9.36 7.68 9.34
C VAL A 107 -9.30 6.31 10.00
N GLN A 108 -8.30 5.53 9.66
CA GLN A 108 -8.13 4.15 10.09
C GLN A 108 -6.82 3.97 10.86
N GLN A 109 -6.90 3.22 11.95
CA GLN A 109 -5.73 2.67 12.63
C GLN A 109 -5.44 1.29 12.06
N LEU A 110 -4.30 1.17 11.39
CA LEU A 110 -3.75 -0.12 11.01
C LEU A 110 -2.79 -0.56 12.11
N GLU A 111 -3.08 -1.67 12.78
CA GLU A 111 -2.18 -2.28 13.77
C GLU A 111 -1.29 -3.31 13.07
N GLY A 112 0.00 -3.33 13.41
CA GLY A 112 0.95 -4.29 12.85
C GLY A 112 2.27 -3.67 12.44
N SER A 113 3.07 -4.46 11.71
CA SER A 113 4.37 -4.04 11.18
C SER A 113 4.70 -4.79 9.90
N GLY A 114 5.50 -4.19 9.01
CA GLY A 114 5.88 -4.83 7.75
C GLY A 114 4.69 -4.94 6.81
N THR A 115 4.40 -6.15 6.30
CA THR A 115 3.26 -6.40 5.40
C THR A 115 1.98 -6.80 6.15
N ASP A 116 2.09 -7.14 7.43
CA ASP A 116 1.00 -7.71 8.22
C ASP A 116 0.30 -6.61 9.00
N HIS A 117 -0.57 -5.86 8.30
CA HIS A 117 -1.41 -4.83 8.90
C HIS A 117 -2.86 -5.28 8.95
N ILE A 118 -3.52 -5.06 10.08
CA ILE A 118 -4.96 -5.27 10.25
C ILE A 118 -5.64 -3.95 10.61
N VAL A 119 -6.85 -3.73 10.10
CA VAL A 119 -7.66 -2.57 10.50
C VAL A 119 -8.15 -2.80 11.93
N ARG A 120 -7.63 -2.02 12.88
CA ARG A 120 -8.05 -2.04 14.29
C ARG A 120 -9.29 -1.19 14.50
N ALA A 121 -9.26 0.03 13.97
CA ALA A 121 -10.31 1.02 14.12
C ALA A 121 -10.49 1.79 12.80
N SER A 122 -11.73 2.21 12.54
CA SER A 122 -12.10 3.02 11.39
C SER A 122 -13.13 4.04 11.85
N THR A 123 -12.80 5.32 11.69
CA THR A 123 -13.65 6.45 12.10
C THR A 123 -14.02 7.23 10.85
N GLU A 124 -15.32 7.41 10.61
CA GLU A 124 -15.82 8.31 9.56
C GLU A 124 -15.87 9.75 10.10
N ILE A 125 -15.41 10.70 9.30
CA ILE A 125 -15.49 12.13 9.61
C ILE A 125 -16.72 12.69 8.92
N THR A 126 -17.86 12.60 9.60
CA THR A 126 -19.16 12.94 9.02
C THR A 126 -19.34 14.43 8.73
N GLU A 127 -18.61 15.27 9.46
CA GLU A 127 -18.63 16.72 9.37
C GLU A 127 -18.12 17.25 8.03
N ILE A 128 -17.30 16.46 7.30
CA ILE A 128 -16.83 16.83 5.97
C ILE A 128 -18.01 17.03 4.99
N ASN A 129 -19.07 16.22 5.11
CA ASN A 129 -20.27 16.36 4.27
C ASN A 129 -21.16 17.56 4.66
N GLN A 130 -20.81 18.28 5.73
CA GLN A 130 -21.52 19.48 6.17
C GLN A 130 -20.83 20.76 5.71
N VAL A 131 -19.60 20.66 5.16
CA VAL A 131 -18.89 21.80 4.60
C VAL A 131 -19.34 22.02 3.16
N ASP A 132 -19.71 23.25 2.83
CA ASP A 132 -20.12 23.61 1.47
C ASP A 132 -18.88 23.80 0.58
N GLY A 133 -18.67 22.87 -0.36
CA GLY A 133 -17.53 22.90 -1.27
C GLY A 133 -17.01 21.52 -1.63
N ALA A 134 -15.98 21.49 -2.47
CA ALA A 134 -15.28 20.28 -2.86
C ALA A 134 -13.93 20.18 -2.15
N ILE A 135 -13.58 18.99 -1.67
CA ILE A 135 -12.24 18.72 -1.17
C ILE A 135 -11.29 18.66 -2.36
N VAL A 136 -10.36 19.62 -2.46
CA VAL A 136 -9.36 19.64 -3.53
C VAL A 136 -8.04 18.99 -3.12
N GLY A 137 -7.85 18.80 -1.82
CA GLY A 137 -6.71 18.08 -1.26
C GLY A 137 -6.75 18.05 0.25
N TYR A 138 -5.92 17.17 0.82
CA TYR A 138 -5.64 17.18 2.25
C TYR A 138 -4.20 16.74 2.49
N ARG A 139 -3.64 17.14 3.64
CA ARG A 139 -2.27 16.82 4.03
C ARG A 139 -2.21 16.53 5.52
N ALA A 140 -1.36 15.58 5.89
CA ALA A 140 -1.05 15.32 7.28
C ALA A 140 0.08 16.24 7.76
N ASP A 141 -0.04 16.73 8.99
CA ASP A 141 1.07 17.38 9.67
C ASP A 141 2.04 16.36 10.26
N GLU A 142 3.27 16.78 10.49
CA GLU A 142 4.25 15.94 11.15
C GLU A 142 3.87 15.72 12.62
N PRO A 143 3.94 14.48 13.15
CA PRO A 143 3.61 14.23 14.54
C PRO A 143 4.42 15.14 15.48
N SER A 144 3.72 15.90 16.31
CA SER A 144 4.40 16.78 17.26
C SER A 144 5.10 15.96 18.35
N PRO A 145 6.24 16.43 18.91
CA PRO A 145 6.92 15.73 19.99
C PRO A 145 6.06 15.49 21.24
N GLY A 146 5.04 16.34 21.46
CA GLY A 146 4.09 16.22 22.57
C GLY A 146 2.95 15.23 22.32
N ALA A 147 2.71 14.87 21.06
CA ALA A 147 1.68 13.91 20.66
C ALA A 147 2.21 13.04 19.49
N PRO A 148 3.22 12.18 19.72
CA PRO A 148 3.88 11.41 18.66
C PRO A 148 2.98 10.35 18.00
N SER A 149 1.80 10.12 18.57
CA SER A 149 0.76 9.24 18.01
C SER A 149 -0.51 9.99 17.64
N GLY A 150 -0.52 11.31 17.82
CA GLY A 150 -1.58 12.16 17.31
C GLY A 150 -1.49 12.29 15.79
N LEU A 151 -2.63 12.62 15.19
CA LEU A 151 -2.73 12.91 13.77
C LEU A 151 -3.45 14.24 13.60
N THR A 152 -2.83 15.16 12.88
CA THR A 152 -3.47 16.38 12.42
C THR A 152 -3.54 16.33 10.90
N LEU A 153 -4.74 16.51 10.34
CA LEU A 153 -4.94 16.64 8.91
C LEU A 153 -5.47 18.04 8.60
N PHE A 154 -4.96 18.66 7.53
CA PHE A 154 -5.48 19.89 6.97
C PHE A 154 -6.16 19.58 5.64
N PHE A 155 -7.39 20.03 5.48
CA PHE A 155 -8.20 19.89 4.27
C PHE A 155 -8.28 21.24 3.59
N ASP A 156 -7.99 21.26 2.29
CA ASP A 156 -8.24 22.43 1.46
C ASP A 156 -9.57 22.20 0.74
N ILE A 157 -10.56 23.05 1.04
CA ILE A 157 -11.92 22.95 0.52
C ILE A 157 -12.17 24.16 -0.37
N LEU A 158 -12.50 23.91 -1.64
CA LEU A 158 -12.87 24.94 -2.60
C LEU A 158 -14.39 25.15 -2.52
N PRO A 159 -14.87 26.33 -2.10
CA PRO A 159 -16.29 26.62 -2.05
C PRO A 159 -16.95 26.55 -3.44
N ALA A 160 -18.26 26.27 -3.48
CA ALA A 160 -19.00 26.09 -4.74
C ALA A 160 -19.08 27.35 -5.61
N ASP A 161 -18.94 28.54 -5.01
CA ASP A 161 -18.89 29.82 -5.71
C ASP A 161 -17.52 30.12 -6.37
N GLY A 162 -16.52 29.26 -6.14
CA GLY A 162 -15.19 29.39 -6.69
C GLY A 162 -14.34 30.46 -6.02
N GLU A 163 -14.69 30.87 -4.81
CA GLU A 163 -13.87 31.77 -3.99
C GLU A 163 -12.57 31.09 -3.49
N ILE A 164 -11.85 31.76 -2.59
CA ILE A 164 -10.58 31.29 -2.05
C ILE A 164 -10.83 30.01 -1.24
N ALA A 165 -10.01 28.99 -1.47
CA ALA A 165 -10.09 27.74 -0.71
C ALA A 165 -9.98 28.02 0.80
N GLU A 166 -10.90 27.43 1.57
CA GLU A 166 -10.89 27.45 3.02
C GLU A 166 -10.10 26.24 3.54
N THR A 167 -9.33 26.43 4.61
CA THR A 167 -8.63 25.32 5.27
C THR A 167 -9.39 24.87 6.51
N TYR A 168 -9.70 23.58 6.56
CA TYR A 168 -10.25 22.91 7.73
C TYR A 168 -9.18 22.01 8.35
N GLU A 169 -9.28 21.76 9.64
CA GLU A 169 -8.39 20.92 10.40
C GLU A 169 -9.14 19.79 11.10
N LEU A 170 -8.50 18.63 11.13
CA LEU A 170 -8.93 17.46 11.88
C LEU A 170 -7.82 17.06 12.84
N HIS A 171 -8.14 16.95 14.11
CA HIS A 171 -7.21 16.52 15.15
C HIS A 171 -7.67 15.22 15.78
N PHE A 172 -6.82 14.19 15.70
CA PHE A 172 -6.90 12.99 16.51
C PHE A 172 -5.84 13.07 17.61
N ALA A 173 -6.28 13.22 18.85
CA ALA A 173 -5.42 13.15 20.01
C ALA A 173 -5.59 11.81 20.74
N PRO A 174 -4.52 11.27 21.36
CA PRO A 174 -4.65 10.13 22.25
C PRO A 174 -5.66 10.42 23.38
N ASP A 175 -6.51 9.43 23.68
CA ASP A 175 -7.49 9.47 24.77
C ASP A 175 -8.52 10.63 24.72
N ALA A 176 -8.69 11.27 23.56
CA ALA A 176 -9.69 12.32 23.35
C ALA A 176 -10.52 12.04 22.08
N PRO A 177 -11.77 12.51 22.03
CA PRO A 177 -12.52 12.56 20.77
C PRO A 177 -11.75 13.36 19.72
N TYR A 178 -11.95 13.01 18.44
CA TYR A 178 -11.44 13.84 17.36
C TYR A 178 -12.13 15.21 17.37
N MET A 179 -11.46 16.21 16.81
CA MET A 179 -12.03 17.54 16.60
C MET A 179 -11.89 17.89 15.12
N PHE A 180 -12.97 18.39 14.51
CA PHE A 180 -12.98 18.89 13.14
C PHE A 180 -13.55 20.31 13.11
N GLY A 181 -12.93 21.21 12.35
CA GLY A 181 -13.41 22.58 12.20
C GLY A 181 -12.50 23.44 11.32
N PRO A 182 -12.78 24.75 11.18
CA PRO A 182 -11.92 25.67 10.46
C PRO A 182 -10.53 25.73 11.10
N ALA A 183 -9.47 25.74 10.29
CA ALA A 183 -8.11 25.83 10.78
C ALA A 183 -7.86 27.17 11.48
N SER A 184 -7.37 27.14 12.72
CA SER A 184 -6.97 28.35 13.45
C SER A 184 -5.51 28.69 13.17
N ASN A 185 -5.27 29.81 12.50
CA ASN A 185 -3.93 30.40 12.37
C ASN A 185 -3.50 31.16 13.63
#